data_AF-A0A7C0Y0Z1-F1
#
_entry.id   AF-A0A7C0Y0Z1-F1
#
_cell.length_a   1.000
_cell.length_b   1.000
_cell.length_c   1.000
_cell.angle_alpha   90.00
_cell.angle_beta   90.00
_cell.angle_gamma   90.00
#
_symmetry.space_group_name_H-M   'P 1'
#
loop_
_entity.id
_entity.type
_entity.pdbx_description
1 polymer ?
#
loop_
_entity_poly.entity_id
_entity_poly.type
_entity_poly.pdbx_seq_one_letter_code
_entity_poly.pdbx_strand_id
1 'polypeptide(L)'
;MTKSYKWVGGIGYLLSFIPYVNVVALIVAAIAWILMGRDTREKIFTATGILMIITFALGVSFFALILAMLPSLALLTSEPTTSRPPLQFFENLSHLTGFAIMGLILAGIAIVEAILEIISHFRAGKIFDNTWFKLAGWFRIFSIVAAAISIPLIIMSAANLAVLATTAPGPSVFASILSLFWPIIIVAIIALLSTIFSIVAFFTIPEAEELSQNPETSI
;
A
#
# COMPACT_ATOMS: atom_id res chain seq x y z
N MET A 1 13.36 16.92 25.01
CA MET A 1 12.22 15.97 24.92
C MET A 1 12.43 15.13 23.68
N THR A 2 12.45 13.80 23.81
CA THR A 2 12.57 12.89 22.67
C THR A 2 11.44 13.14 21.68
N LYS A 3 11.77 13.30 20.39
CA LYS A 3 10.81 13.60 19.33
C LYS A 3 9.77 12.49 19.23
N SER A 4 8.51 12.73 19.64
CA SER A 4 7.49 11.68 19.72
C SER A 4 7.23 10.97 18.38
N TYR A 5 7.38 11.68 17.26
CA TYR A 5 7.21 11.10 15.91
C TYR A 5 8.26 10.04 15.57
N LYS A 6 9.44 10.05 16.22
CA LYS A 6 10.47 9.00 16.13
C LYS A 6 9.90 7.63 16.49
N TRP A 7 9.30 7.56 17.69
CA TRP A 7 8.71 6.34 18.23
C TRP A 7 7.40 5.98 17.54
N VAL A 8 6.51 6.96 17.34
CA VAL A 8 5.22 6.75 16.69
C VAL A 8 5.44 6.22 15.26
N GLY A 9 6.35 6.81 14.48
CA GLY A 9 6.61 6.35 13.12
C GLY A 9 7.26 4.98 13.07
N GLY A 10 8.30 4.74 13.88
CA GLY A 10 8.98 3.45 13.93
C GLY A 10 8.03 2.31 14.33
N ILE A 11 7.20 2.53 15.36
CA ILE A 11 6.16 1.57 15.76
C ILE A 11 5.10 1.44 14.68
N GLY A 12 4.64 2.55 14.08
CA GLY A 12 3.64 2.54 13.02
C GLY A 12 4.01 1.63 11.86
N TYR A 13 5.24 1.75 11.33
CA TYR A 13 5.72 0.85 10.29
C TYR A 13 5.96 -0.58 10.80
N LEU A 14 6.41 -0.77 12.05
CA LEU A 14 6.59 -2.10 12.63
C LEU A 14 5.28 -2.89 12.76
N LEU A 15 4.19 -2.21 13.10
CA LEU A 15 2.86 -2.84 13.21
C LEU A 15 2.37 -3.39 11.86
N SER A 16 2.89 -2.91 10.73
CA SER A 16 2.50 -3.43 9.41
C SER A 16 2.87 -4.90 9.19
N PHE A 17 3.84 -5.43 9.97
CA PHE A 17 4.29 -6.83 9.91
C PHE A 17 3.41 -7.77 10.76
N ILE A 18 2.59 -7.24 11.64
CA ILE A 18 1.76 -8.03 12.56
C ILE A 18 0.36 -8.17 11.93
N PRO A 19 -0.05 -9.38 11.52
CA PRO A 19 -1.40 -9.61 11.01
C PRO A 19 -2.46 -9.09 11.98
N TYR A 20 -3.58 -8.60 11.43
CA TYR A 20 -4.71 -8.00 12.16
C TYR A 20 -4.42 -6.65 12.82
N VAL A 21 -3.21 -6.44 13.34
CA VAL A 21 -2.77 -5.15 13.92
C VAL A 21 -2.33 -4.16 12.83
N ASN A 22 -1.91 -4.68 11.67
CA ASN A 22 -1.56 -3.89 10.49
C ASN A 22 -2.66 -2.92 10.02
N VAL A 23 -3.93 -3.16 10.38
CA VAL A 23 -5.04 -2.23 10.13
C VAL A 23 -4.81 -0.87 10.80
N VAL A 24 -4.17 -0.86 11.97
CA VAL A 24 -3.88 0.38 12.73
C VAL A 24 -2.51 0.97 12.35
N ALA A 25 -1.62 0.18 11.74
CA ALA A 25 -0.27 0.58 11.35
C ALA A 25 -0.26 1.84 10.46
N LEU A 26 -1.13 1.88 9.45
CA LEU A 26 -1.23 3.01 8.53
C LEU A 26 -1.64 4.31 9.24
N ILE A 27 -2.56 4.23 10.21
CA ILE A 27 -2.99 5.38 11.02
C ILE A 27 -1.85 5.88 11.90
N VAL A 28 -1.11 4.97 12.54
CA VAL A 28 0.01 5.34 13.42
C VAL A 28 1.14 5.98 12.60
N ALA A 29 1.48 5.40 11.45
CA ALA A 29 2.44 6.00 10.52
C ALA A 29 1.99 7.37 10.02
N ALA A 30 0.70 7.54 9.71
CA ALA A 30 0.12 8.82 9.32
C ALA A 30 0.27 9.89 10.40
N ILE A 31 -0.02 9.54 11.67
CA ILE A 31 0.16 10.44 12.81
C ILE A 31 1.63 10.86 12.93
N ALA A 32 2.57 9.94 12.73
CA ALA A 32 4.00 10.27 12.76
C ALA A 32 4.37 11.31 11.70
N TRP A 33 3.87 11.15 10.47
CA TRP A 33 4.09 12.12 9.39
C TRP A 33 3.48 13.49 9.68
N ILE A 34 2.26 13.54 10.25
CA ILE A 34 1.60 14.79 10.65
C ILE A 34 2.40 15.50 11.76
N LEU A 35 2.82 14.76 12.78
CA LEU A 35 3.61 15.31 13.89
C LEU A 35 4.97 15.81 13.40
N MET A 36 5.64 15.05 12.53
CA MET A 36 6.90 15.44 11.91
C MET A 36 6.74 16.71 11.07
N GLY A 37 5.70 16.80 10.24
CA GLY A 37 5.42 18.00 9.43
C GLY A 37 5.13 19.25 10.26
N ARG A 38 4.49 19.08 11.41
CA ARG A 38 4.28 20.19 12.35
C ARG A 38 5.58 20.66 12.99
N ASP A 39 6.46 19.73 13.36
CA ASP A 39 7.77 20.01 14.00
C ASP A 39 8.74 20.68 13.02
N THR A 40 8.84 20.16 11.80
CA THR A 40 9.76 20.67 10.76
C THR A 40 9.17 21.80 9.92
N ARG A 41 7.89 22.17 10.14
CA ARG A 41 7.10 23.10 9.31
C ARG A 41 6.99 22.70 7.83
N GLU A 42 7.23 21.43 7.52
CA GLU A 42 7.14 20.88 6.18
C GLU A 42 5.72 20.40 5.86
N LYS A 43 5.02 21.16 5.00
CA LYS A 43 3.64 20.84 4.59
C LYS A 43 3.52 19.50 3.88
N ILE A 44 4.57 19.02 3.22
CA ILE A 44 4.54 17.74 2.49
C ILE A 44 4.36 16.57 3.44
N PHE A 45 5.02 16.58 4.61
CA PHE A 45 4.88 15.51 5.60
C PHE A 45 3.45 15.47 6.15
N THR A 46 2.88 16.63 6.47
CA THR A 46 1.48 16.71 6.92
C THR A 46 0.52 16.22 5.84
N ALA A 47 0.75 16.58 4.58
CA ALA A 47 -0.07 16.12 3.45
C ALA A 47 0.03 14.59 3.26
N THR A 48 1.23 14.00 3.35
CA THR A 48 1.41 12.55 3.31
C THR A 48 0.59 11.87 4.39
N GLY A 49 0.69 12.31 5.65
CA GLY A 49 -0.06 11.70 6.74
C GLY A 49 -1.59 11.86 6.59
N ILE A 50 -2.08 13.02 6.14
CA ILE A 50 -3.52 13.20 5.85
C ILE A 50 -3.96 12.23 4.76
N LEU A 51 -3.17 12.09 3.69
CA LEU A 51 -3.52 11.23 2.57
C LEU A 51 -3.54 9.76 2.98
N MET A 52 -2.61 9.31 3.83
CA MET A 52 -2.64 7.95 4.42
C MET A 52 -3.93 7.69 5.20
N ILE A 53 -4.46 8.68 5.95
CA ILE A 53 -5.75 8.55 6.65
C ILE A 53 -6.91 8.46 5.65
N ILE A 54 -6.90 9.27 4.60
CA ILE A 54 -7.92 9.24 3.55
C ILE A 54 -7.92 7.88 2.85
N THR A 55 -6.75 7.38 2.46
CA THR A 55 -6.60 6.08 1.82
C THR A 55 -7.04 4.95 2.75
N PHE A 56 -6.75 5.04 4.04
CA PHE A 56 -7.27 4.09 5.02
C PHE A 56 -8.80 4.06 5.02
N ALA A 57 -9.45 5.22 5.14
CA ALA A 57 -10.91 5.31 5.19
C ALA A 57 -11.57 4.82 3.89
N LEU A 58 -10.98 5.14 2.74
CA LEU A 58 -11.43 4.63 1.44
C LEU A 58 -11.20 3.13 1.31
N GLY A 59 -10.08 2.60 1.80
CA GLY A 59 -9.78 1.17 1.83
C GLY A 59 -10.81 0.39 2.65
N VAL A 60 -11.19 0.89 3.83
CA VAL A 60 -12.27 0.29 4.65
C VAL A 60 -13.60 0.32 3.90
N SER A 61 -13.93 1.44 3.26
CA SER A 61 -15.16 1.58 2.48
C SER A 61 -15.20 0.63 1.28
N PHE A 62 -14.07 0.49 0.59
CA PHE A 62 -13.92 -0.42 -0.54
C PHE A 62 -14.01 -1.89 -0.09
N PHE A 63 -13.42 -2.24 1.06
CA PHE A 63 -13.55 -3.58 1.63
C PHE A 63 -15.00 -3.90 2.01
N ALA A 64 -15.72 -2.96 2.62
CA ALA A 64 -17.16 -3.12 2.90
C ALA A 64 -17.98 -3.36 1.63
N LEU A 65 -17.62 -2.69 0.52
CA LEU A 65 -18.25 -2.89 -0.78
C LEU A 65 -17.97 -4.29 -1.35
N ILE A 66 -16.74 -4.82 -1.19
CA ILE A 66 -16.43 -6.22 -1.54
C ILE A 66 -17.31 -7.19 -0.74
N LEU A 67 -17.43 -6.98 0.58
CA LEU A 67 -18.27 -7.85 1.42
C LEU A 67 -19.75 -7.80 1.01
N ALA A 68 -20.25 -6.62 0.64
CA ALA A 68 -21.62 -6.46 0.14
C ALA A 68 -21.85 -7.18 -1.20
N MET A 69 -20.80 -7.37 -2.01
CA MET A 69 -20.87 -8.09 -3.29
C MET A 69 -20.74 -9.62 -3.17
N LEU A 70 -20.22 -10.15 -2.06
CA LEU A 70 -20.00 -11.59 -1.89
C LEU A 70 -21.28 -12.44 -2.12
N PRO A 71 -22.47 -12.07 -1.60
CA PRO A 71 -23.70 -12.82 -1.87
C PRO A 71 -24.05 -12.85 -3.37
N SER A 72 -23.86 -11.73 -4.07
CA SER A 72 -24.08 -11.63 -5.51
C SER A 72 -23.09 -12.47 -6.32
N LEU A 73 -21.84 -12.58 -5.86
CA LEU A 73 -20.82 -13.41 -6.52
C LEU A 73 -21.11 -14.91 -6.36
N ALA A 74 -21.60 -15.33 -5.20
CA ALA A 74 -21.99 -16.71 -4.95
C ALA A 74 -23.11 -17.18 -5.89
N LEU A 75 -24.05 -16.28 -6.23
CA LEU A 75 -25.15 -16.56 -7.16
C LEU A 75 -24.70 -16.76 -8.62
N LEU A 76 -23.55 -16.21 -9.03
CA LEU A 76 -22.98 -16.44 -10.36
C LEU A 76 -22.37 -17.85 -10.51
N THR A 77 -22.12 -18.54 -9.40
CA THR A 77 -21.56 -19.90 -9.38
C THR A 77 -22.61 -21.00 -9.17
N SER A 78 -23.83 -20.63 -8.80
CA SER A 78 -24.96 -21.56 -8.72
C SER A 78 -25.61 -21.77 -10.09
N GLU A 79 -25.87 -23.03 -10.46
CA GLU A 79 -26.59 -23.36 -11.70
C GLU A 79 -27.90 -22.55 -11.81
N PRO A 80 -28.30 -22.15 -13.04
CA PRO A 80 -29.46 -21.31 -13.27
C PRO A 80 -30.75 -22.08 -12.95
N THR A 81 -31.12 -22.09 -11.68
CA THR A 81 -32.39 -22.62 -11.21
C THR A 81 -33.44 -21.52 -11.39
N THR A 82 -34.07 -21.56 -12.57
CA THR A 82 -35.38 -20.97 -12.91
C THR A 82 -35.58 -19.47 -12.63
N SER A 83 -35.73 -18.70 -13.71
CA SER A 83 -36.60 -17.52 -13.81
C SER A 83 -36.62 -16.58 -12.59
N ARG A 84 -35.48 -15.97 -12.26
CA ARG A 84 -35.38 -14.87 -11.28
C ARG A 84 -35.30 -13.49 -11.97
N PRO A 85 -35.84 -12.44 -11.32
CA PRO A 85 -36.40 -11.26 -11.97
C PRO A 85 -35.35 -10.24 -12.45
N PRO A 86 -35.74 -9.31 -13.34
CA PRO A 86 -34.85 -8.26 -13.86
C PRO A 86 -34.19 -7.39 -12.78
N LEU A 87 -34.79 -7.22 -11.59
CA LEU A 87 -34.27 -6.33 -10.53
C LEU A 87 -32.90 -6.75 -9.98
N GLN A 88 -32.68 -8.05 -9.72
CA GLN A 88 -31.39 -8.55 -9.17
C GLN A 88 -30.24 -8.43 -10.17
N PHE A 89 -30.53 -8.49 -11.47
CA PHE A 89 -29.54 -8.25 -12.52
C PHE A 89 -29.08 -6.79 -12.51
N PHE A 90 -30.00 -5.83 -12.38
CA PHE A 90 -29.67 -4.40 -12.30
C PHE A 90 -28.94 -4.05 -11.00
N GLU A 91 -29.30 -4.65 -9.86
CA GLU A 91 -28.57 -4.49 -8.59
C GLU A 91 -27.12 -4.99 -8.74
N ASN A 92 -26.90 -6.19 -9.29
CA ASN A 92 -25.56 -6.73 -9.52
C ASN A 92 -24.73 -5.87 -10.47
N LEU A 93 -25.33 -5.32 -11.52
CA LEU A 93 -24.66 -4.41 -12.45
C LEU A 93 -24.28 -3.07 -11.78
N SER A 94 -25.15 -2.56 -10.89
CA SER A 94 -24.89 -1.34 -10.10
C SER A 94 -23.76 -1.53 -9.08
N HIS A 95 -23.64 -2.71 -8.47
CA HIS A 95 -22.54 -3.02 -7.57
C HIS A 95 -21.21 -3.17 -8.32
N LEU A 96 -21.23 -3.77 -9.51
CA LEU A 96 -20.04 -3.88 -10.37
C LEU A 96 -19.54 -2.52 -10.86
N THR A 97 -20.45 -1.62 -11.27
CA THR A 97 -20.06 -0.26 -11.67
C THR A 97 -19.58 0.55 -10.48
N GLY A 98 -20.24 0.44 -9.30
CA GLY A 98 -19.78 1.05 -8.06
C GLY A 98 -18.39 0.56 -7.63
N PHE A 99 -18.13 -0.74 -7.74
CA PHE A 99 -16.82 -1.35 -7.50
C PHE A 99 -15.76 -0.79 -8.44
N ALA A 100 -16.05 -0.73 -9.75
CA ALA A 100 -15.10 -0.23 -10.74
C ALA A 100 -14.76 1.26 -10.53
N ILE A 101 -15.76 2.09 -10.26
CA ILE A 101 -15.58 3.53 -10.00
C ILE A 101 -14.77 3.74 -8.71
N MET A 102 -15.15 3.07 -7.62
CA MET A 102 -14.44 3.19 -6.35
C MET A 102 -13.00 2.67 -6.47
N GLY A 103 -12.80 1.57 -7.18
CA GLY A 103 -11.47 1.03 -7.46
C GLY A 103 -10.60 2.01 -8.24
N LEU A 104 -11.15 2.71 -9.23
CA LEU A 104 -10.44 3.73 -9.99
C LEU A 104 -10.08 4.96 -9.13
N ILE A 105 -11.00 5.42 -8.27
CA ILE A 105 -10.76 6.51 -7.33
C ILE A 105 -9.65 6.13 -6.35
N LEU A 106 -9.74 4.95 -5.74
CA LEU A 106 -8.75 4.45 -4.80
C LEU A 106 -7.38 4.30 -5.46
N ALA A 107 -7.32 3.79 -6.69
CA ALA A 107 -6.08 3.70 -7.45
C ALA A 107 -5.46 5.08 -7.72
N GLY A 108 -6.26 6.07 -8.13
CA GLY A 108 -5.79 7.45 -8.33
C GLY A 108 -5.21 8.06 -7.06
N ILE A 109 -5.90 7.88 -5.92
CA ILE A 109 -5.45 8.37 -4.62
C ILE A 109 -4.17 7.65 -4.15
N ALA A 110 -4.09 6.34 -4.31
CA ALA A 110 -2.91 5.55 -3.97
C ALA A 110 -1.67 5.98 -4.76
N ILE A 111 -1.82 6.38 -6.03
CA ILE A 111 -0.73 6.93 -6.84
C ILE A 111 -0.24 8.26 -6.25
N VAL A 112 -1.16 9.16 -5.92
CA VAL A 112 -0.80 10.46 -5.31
C VAL A 112 -0.12 10.25 -3.96
N GLU A 113 -0.60 9.32 -3.15
CA GLU A 113 0.00 8.95 -1.87
C GLU A 113 1.41 8.42 -2.05
N ALA A 114 1.61 7.48 -2.97
CA ALA A 114 2.93 6.92 -3.25
C ALA A 114 3.94 8.02 -3.65
N ILE A 115 3.53 8.97 -4.49
CA ILE A 115 4.37 10.11 -4.88
C ILE A 115 4.71 10.98 -3.66
N LEU A 116 3.71 11.38 -2.88
CA LEU A 116 3.94 12.22 -1.70
C LEU A 116 4.81 11.49 -0.66
N GLU A 117 4.57 10.21 -0.45
CA GLU A 117 5.34 9.39 0.47
C GLU A 117 6.82 9.31 0.04
N ILE A 118 7.10 9.10 -1.25
CA ILE A 118 8.47 9.12 -1.80
C ILE A 118 9.13 10.47 -1.52
N ILE A 119 8.46 11.59 -1.85
CA ILE A 119 9.00 12.94 -1.64
C ILE A 119 9.25 13.17 -0.14
N SER A 120 8.34 12.74 0.72
CA SER A 120 8.46 12.84 2.17
C SER A 120 9.66 12.08 2.70
N HIS A 121 9.93 10.87 2.23
CA HIS A 121 11.12 10.11 2.61
C HIS A 121 12.41 10.83 2.19
N PHE A 122 12.52 11.31 0.95
CA PHE A 122 13.73 12.02 0.51
C PHE A 122 13.93 13.34 1.26
N ARG A 123 12.85 14.08 1.52
CA ARG A 123 12.92 15.33 2.26
C ARG A 123 13.27 15.10 3.73
N ALA A 124 12.71 14.09 4.38
CA ALA A 124 13.09 13.69 5.74
C ALA A 124 14.57 13.27 5.79
N GLY A 125 15.04 12.51 4.80
CA GLY A 125 16.45 12.13 4.68
C GLY A 125 17.39 13.31 4.49
N LYS A 126 16.93 14.42 3.89
CA LYS A 126 17.70 15.66 3.79
C LYS A 126 17.68 16.46 5.10
N ILE A 127 16.52 16.61 5.74
CA ILE A 127 16.34 17.42 6.95
C ILE A 127 17.07 16.81 8.15
N PHE A 128 17.02 15.49 8.29
CA PHE A 128 17.63 14.78 9.42
C PHE A 128 18.99 14.14 9.09
N ASP A 129 19.55 14.45 7.92
CA ASP A 129 20.72 13.79 7.33
C ASP A 129 20.77 12.27 7.52
N ASN A 130 19.62 11.63 7.27
CA ASN A 130 19.44 10.21 7.56
C ASN A 130 19.37 9.40 6.26
N THR A 131 20.36 8.52 6.07
CA THR A 131 20.50 7.67 4.88
C THR A 131 19.39 6.63 4.76
N TRP A 132 18.81 6.16 5.88
CA TRP A 132 17.74 5.17 5.87
C TRP A 132 16.44 5.72 5.27
N PHE A 133 16.14 7.00 5.50
CA PHE A 133 15.02 7.68 4.83
C PHE A 133 15.22 7.72 3.31
N LYS A 134 16.45 8.01 2.85
CA LYS A 134 16.79 8.02 1.41
C LYS A 134 16.65 6.62 0.80
N LEU A 135 17.14 5.58 1.49
CA LEU A 135 17.00 4.18 1.06
C LEU A 135 15.54 3.74 1.00
N ALA A 136 14.74 4.05 2.01
CA ALA A 136 13.31 3.77 2.03
C ALA A 136 12.60 4.40 0.81
N GLY A 137 12.91 5.66 0.49
CA GLY A 137 12.40 6.35 -0.70
C GLY A 137 12.78 5.66 -2.02
N TRP A 138 14.05 5.26 -2.18
CA TRP A 138 14.50 4.52 -3.37
C TRP A 138 13.80 3.18 -3.55
N PHE A 139 13.64 2.41 -2.47
CA PHE A 139 12.97 1.11 -2.55
C PHE A 139 11.47 1.24 -2.87
N ARG A 140 10.81 2.34 -2.49
CA ARG A 140 9.45 2.64 -2.95
C ARG A 140 9.41 2.86 -4.47
N ILE A 141 10.37 3.61 -5.03
CA ILE A 141 10.48 3.78 -6.49
C ILE A 141 10.70 2.42 -7.16
N PHE A 142 11.63 1.61 -6.67
CA PHE A 142 11.87 0.27 -7.21
C PHE A 142 10.64 -0.63 -7.11
N SER A 143 9.87 -0.52 -6.03
CA SER A 143 8.62 -1.27 -5.86
C SER A 143 7.59 -0.87 -6.91
N ILE A 144 7.44 0.42 -7.22
CA ILE A 144 6.51 0.91 -8.26
C ILE A 144 6.95 0.41 -9.64
N VAL A 145 8.24 0.51 -9.95
CA VAL A 145 8.79 0.01 -11.23
C VAL A 145 8.58 -1.50 -11.36
N ALA A 146 8.89 -2.26 -10.29
CA ALA A 146 8.67 -3.71 -10.26
C ALA A 146 7.19 -4.07 -10.40
N ALA A 147 6.29 -3.31 -9.78
CA ALA A 147 4.85 -3.51 -9.91
C ALA A 147 4.37 -3.27 -11.35
N ALA A 148 4.86 -2.22 -12.01
CA ALA A 148 4.55 -1.95 -13.42
C ALA A 148 5.04 -3.07 -14.34
N ILE A 149 6.24 -3.62 -14.11
CA ILE A 149 6.80 -4.76 -14.85
C ILE A 149 6.03 -6.06 -14.55
N SER A 150 5.48 -6.20 -13.34
CA SER A 150 4.73 -7.39 -12.95
C SER A 150 3.44 -7.56 -13.74
N ILE A 151 2.79 -6.48 -14.17
CA ILE A 151 1.53 -6.53 -14.94
C ILE A 151 1.67 -7.36 -16.23
N PRO A 152 2.58 -7.04 -17.18
CA PRO A 152 2.74 -7.85 -18.39
C PRO A 152 3.20 -9.28 -18.08
N LEU A 153 4.03 -9.49 -17.05
CA LEU A 153 4.45 -10.84 -16.66
C LEU A 153 3.29 -11.70 -16.17
N ILE A 154 2.37 -11.13 -15.38
CA ILE A 154 1.15 -11.81 -14.93
C ILE A 154 0.26 -12.16 -16.12
N ILE A 155 0.09 -11.24 -17.09
CA ILE A 155 -0.69 -11.49 -18.31
C ILE A 155 -0.08 -12.66 -19.10
N MET A 156 1.25 -12.68 -19.26
CA MET A 156 1.95 -13.77 -19.93
C MET A 156 1.81 -15.10 -19.17
N SER A 157 1.99 -15.10 -17.85
CA SER A 157 1.78 -16.28 -17.01
C SER A 157 0.34 -16.82 -17.15
N ALA A 158 -0.66 -15.94 -17.12
CA ALA A 158 -2.05 -16.32 -17.30
C ALA A 158 -2.32 -16.95 -18.67
N ALA A 159 -1.77 -16.36 -19.74
CA ALA A 159 -1.87 -16.90 -21.09
C ALA A 159 -1.23 -18.30 -21.20
N ASN A 160 -0.05 -18.49 -20.60
CA ASN A 160 0.61 -19.79 -20.58
C ASN A 160 -0.20 -20.84 -19.82
N LEU A 161 -0.81 -20.48 -18.69
CA LEU A 161 -1.71 -21.37 -17.95
C LEU A 161 -2.93 -21.77 -18.77
N ALA A 162 -3.53 -20.83 -19.51
CA ALA A 162 -4.67 -21.11 -20.36
C ALA A 162 -4.31 -22.12 -21.47
N VAL A 163 -3.12 -22.02 -22.07
CA VAL A 163 -2.65 -22.99 -23.07
C VAL A 163 -2.36 -24.36 -22.43
N LEU A 164 -1.72 -24.39 -21.26
CA LEU A 164 -1.46 -25.64 -20.54
C LEU A 164 -2.76 -26.38 -20.16
N ALA A 165 -3.81 -25.65 -19.78
CA ALA A 165 -5.12 -26.21 -19.45
C ALA A 165 -5.77 -26.94 -20.64
N THR A 166 -5.36 -26.64 -21.88
CA THR A 166 -5.85 -27.31 -23.10
C THR A 166 -5.00 -28.49 -23.57
N THR A 167 -3.80 -28.69 -23.02
CA THR A 167 -2.79 -29.60 -23.60
C THR A 167 -2.24 -30.68 -22.65
N ALA A 168 -2.50 -30.59 -21.34
CA ALA A 168 -2.02 -31.54 -20.35
C ALA A 168 -2.99 -31.65 -19.15
N PRO A 169 -2.93 -32.71 -18.31
CA PRO A 169 -3.52 -32.63 -16.99
C PRO A 169 -2.92 -31.40 -16.29
N GLY A 170 -3.79 -30.45 -15.95
CA GLY A 170 -3.37 -29.12 -15.51
C GLY A 170 -2.48 -29.16 -14.26
N PRO A 171 -1.59 -28.17 -14.09
CA PRO A 171 -0.79 -28.04 -12.88
C PRO A 171 -1.68 -27.96 -11.63
N SER A 172 -1.14 -28.38 -10.48
CA SER A 172 -1.85 -28.25 -9.21
C SER A 172 -2.28 -26.79 -8.97
N VAL A 173 -3.39 -26.57 -8.26
CA VAL A 173 -3.88 -25.22 -7.94
C VAL A 173 -2.79 -24.36 -7.30
N PHE A 174 -1.98 -24.94 -6.43
CA PHE A 174 -0.85 -24.26 -5.82
C PHE A 174 0.22 -23.82 -6.84
N ALA A 175 0.62 -24.71 -7.76
CA ALA A 175 1.57 -24.38 -8.81
C ALA A 175 1.03 -23.30 -9.76
N SER A 176 -0.28 -23.34 -10.04
CA SER A 176 -0.98 -22.33 -10.84
C SER A 176 -0.98 -20.96 -10.17
N ILE A 177 -1.26 -20.89 -8.87
CA ILE A 177 -1.19 -19.64 -8.10
C ILE A 177 0.24 -19.11 -8.09
N LEU A 178 1.23 -19.95 -7.79
CA LEU A 178 2.62 -19.51 -7.70
C LEU A 178 3.15 -19.01 -9.05
N SER A 179 2.85 -19.71 -10.15
CA SER A 179 3.24 -19.30 -11.50
C SER A 179 2.53 -18.03 -11.99
N LEU A 180 1.33 -17.76 -11.50
CA LEU A 180 0.62 -16.52 -11.82
C LEU A 180 1.18 -15.33 -11.03
N PHE A 181 1.47 -15.52 -9.73
CA PHE A 181 1.77 -14.43 -8.81
C PHE A 181 3.25 -14.28 -8.43
N TRP A 182 4.17 -15.09 -8.98
CA TRP A 182 5.60 -14.93 -8.70
C TRP A 182 6.15 -13.51 -8.93
N PRO A 183 5.70 -12.70 -9.92
CA PRO A 183 6.21 -11.34 -10.09
C PRO A 183 5.85 -10.46 -8.87
N ILE A 184 4.67 -10.67 -8.28
CA ILE A 184 4.21 -9.95 -7.09
C ILE A 184 5.07 -10.29 -5.87
N ILE A 185 5.66 -11.50 -5.80
CA ILE A 185 6.59 -11.85 -4.71
C ILE A 185 7.80 -10.91 -4.73
N ILE A 186 8.33 -10.60 -5.92
CA ILE A 186 9.46 -9.66 -6.05
C ILE A 186 9.06 -8.27 -5.58
N VAL A 187 7.90 -7.79 -6.02
CA VAL A 187 7.35 -6.49 -5.57
C VAL A 187 7.22 -6.46 -4.05
N ALA A 188 6.65 -7.52 -3.47
CA ALA A 188 6.44 -7.64 -2.03
C ALA A 188 7.77 -7.60 -1.25
N ILE A 189 8.82 -8.27 -1.74
CA ILE A 189 10.16 -8.23 -1.12
C ILE A 189 10.73 -6.81 -1.14
N ILE A 190 10.64 -6.10 -2.26
CA ILE A 190 11.16 -4.73 -2.39
C ILE A 190 10.37 -3.77 -1.48
N ALA A 191 9.05 -3.89 -1.46
CA ALA A 191 8.17 -3.12 -0.57
C ALA A 191 8.46 -3.41 0.92
N LEU A 192 8.73 -4.67 1.26
CA LEU A 192 9.12 -5.09 2.60
C LEU A 192 10.40 -4.40 3.05
N LEU A 193 11.44 -4.42 2.20
CA LEU A 193 12.71 -3.74 2.47
C LEU A 193 12.52 -2.23 2.63
N SER A 194 11.68 -1.61 1.80
CA SER A 194 11.32 -0.19 1.96
C SER A 194 10.70 0.10 3.33
N THR A 195 9.82 -0.78 3.80
CA THR A 195 9.15 -0.68 5.10
C THR A 195 10.16 -0.84 6.24
N ILE A 196 11.06 -1.82 6.14
CA ILE A 196 12.15 -2.03 7.11
C ILE A 196 13.03 -0.78 7.21
N PHE A 197 13.46 -0.21 6.08
CA PHE A 197 14.25 1.02 6.08
C PHE A 197 13.48 2.20 6.68
N SER A 198 12.15 2.25 6.49
CA SER A 198 11.31 3.26 7.13
C SER A 198 11.33 3.12 8.65
N ILE A 199 11.21 1.90 9.19
CA ILE A 199 11.31 1.63 10.63
C ILE A 199 12.65 2.13 11.18
N VAL A 200 13.74 1.71 10.55
CA VAL A 200 15.09 2.08 10.98
C VAL A 200 15.27 3.60 10.88
N ALA A 201 14.82 4.22 9.80
CA ALA A 201 14.89 5.67 9.61
C ALA A 201 14.20 6.44 10.72
N PHE A 202 12.98 6.04 11.09
CA PHE A 202 12.24 6.68 12.17
C PHE A 202 12.93 6.50 13.51
N PHE A 203 13.44 5.31 13.85
CA PHE A 203 14.14 5.11 15.12
C PHE A 203 15.54 5.74 15.20
N THR A 204 16.12 6.12 14.07
CA THR A 204 17.45 6.74 13.98
C THR A 204 17.41 8.26 13.77
N ILE A 205 16.25 8.89 13.92
CA ILE A 205 16.17 10.36 13.91
C ILE A 205 17.02 10.92 15.07
N PRO A 206 17.96 11.84 14.79
CA PRO A 206 18.82 12.44 15.81
C PRO A 206 18.00 13.27 16.81
N GLU A 207 18.46 13.27 18.06
CA GLU A 207 17.80 14.01 19.13
C GLU A 207 18.06 15.52 19.00
N ALA A 208 17.21 16.34 19.65
CA ALA A 208 17.30 17.80 19.55
C ALA A 208 18.66 18.38 20.02
N GLU A 209 19.30 17.71 20.98
CA GLU A 209 20.62 18.11 21.51
C GLU A 209 21.72 17.95 20.46
N GLU A 210 21.67 16.89 19.64
CA GLU A 210 22.66 16.63 18.57
C GLU A 210 22.51 17.61 17.40
N LEU A 211 21.28 18.00 17.06
CA LEU A 211 21.01 19.00 16.01
C LEU A 211 21.43 20.42 16.41
N SER A 212 21.48 20.73 17.71
CA SER A 212 21.92 22.04 18.21
C SER A 212 23.44 22.23 18.21
N GLN A 213 24.20 21.13 18.15
CA GLN A 213 25.67 21.15 18.11
C GLN A 213 26.25 21.13 16.70
N ASN A 214 25.41 20.97 15.68
CA ASN A 214 25.84 21.01 14.28
C ASN A 214 25.64 22.44 13.71
N PRO A 215 26.73 23.19 13.42
CA PRO A 215 26.65 24.58 13.00
C PRO A 215 25.96 24.79 11.63
N GLU A 216 25.71 23.72 10.86
CA GLU A 216 24.94 23.79 9.62
C GLU A 216 23.41 23.73 9.82
N THR A 217 22.93 23.34 11.00
CA THR A 217 21.49 23.18 11.31
C THR A 217 20.93 24.23 12.26
N SER A 218 21.74 25.20 12.70
CA SER A 218 21.27 26.35 13.48
C SER A 218 20.66 27.42 12.56
N ILE A 219 19.36 27.30 12.28
CA ILE A 219 18.51 28.43 11.82
C ILE A 219 17.35 28.55 12.79
#